data_AF-A0A2E2HPP5-F1
#
_entry.id   AF-A0A2E2HPP5-F1
#
_cell.length_a   1.000
_cell.length_b   1.000
_cell.length_c   1.000
_cell.angle_alpha   90.00
_cell.angle_beta   90.00
_cell.angle_gamma   90.00
#
_symmetry.space_group_name_H-M   'P 1'
#
loop_
_entity.id
_entity.type
_entity.pdbx_description
1 polymer ?
#
loop_
_entity_poly.entity_id
_entity_poly.type
_entity_poly.pdbx_seq_one_letter_code
_entity_poly.pdbx_strand_id
1 'polypeptide(L)' 'NLKKTVEIDPYYARMREGEIKNKVPGPELNSPTSSSHLWKGPLPANLPKGAHTLHAVTRDIYGREFSAKRVLRGE' A
#
# COMPACT_ATOMS: atom_id res chain seq x y z
N ASN A 1 0.04 13.78 8.88
CA ASN A 1 -1.30 13.16 8.82
C ASN A 1 -1.51 12.49 7.46
N LEU A 2 -2.03 11.27 7.45
CA LEU A 2 -2.41 10.57 6.23
C LEU A 2 -3.69 11.17 5.64
N LYS A 3 -3.80 11.22 4.32
CA LYS A 3 -4.98 11.64 3.56
C LYS A 3 -5.47 10.48 2.72
N LYS A 4 -6.78 10.26 2.72
CA LYS A 4 -7.43 9.31 1.81
C LYS A 4 -7.29 9.80 0.37
N THR A 5 -6.96 8.91 -0.56
CA THR A 5 -6.78 9.22 -1.98
C THR A 5 -7.59 8.26 -2.86
N VAL A 6 -8.04 8.75 -4.02
CA VAL A 6 -8.73 7.94 -5.03
C VAL A 6 -7.86 7.91 -6.28
N GLU A 7 -7.22 6.78 -6.52
CA GLU A 7 -6.27 6.59 -7.63
C GLU A 7 -6.09 5.09 -7.90
N ILE A 8 -5.39 4.74 -8.98
CA ILE A 8 -5.03 3.34 -9.25
C ILE A 8 -4.13 2.81 -8.13
N ASP A 9 -4.47 1.65 -7.57
CA ASP A 9 -3.64 0.99 -6.57
C ASP A 9 -2.28 0.57 -7.19
N PRO A 10 -1.16 1.16 -6.74
CA PRO A 10 0.15 0.88 -7.31
C PRO A 10 0.62 -0.54 -7.03
N TYR A 11 0.14 -1.19 -5.97
CA TYR A 11 0.47 -2.58 -5.67
C TYR A 11 -0.25 -3.53 -6.63
N TYR A 12 -1.55 -3.31 -6.85
CA TYR A 12 -2.33 -4.11 -7.80
C TYR A 12 -1.80 -3.97 -9.23
N ALA A 13 -1.50 -2.74 -9.67
CA ALA A 13 -0.91 -2.50 -10.99
C ALA A 13 0.40 -3.28 -11.19
N ARG A 14 1.31 -3.21 -10.21
CA ARG A 14 2.59 -3.94 -10.25
C ARG A 14 2.41 -5.45 -10.23
N MET A 15 1.49 -5.96 -9.42
CA MET A 15 1.18 -7.39 -9.37
C MET A 15 0.73 -7.87 -10.74
N ARG A 16 -0.23 -7.16 -11.35
CA ARG A 16 -0.76 -7.47 -12.66
C ARG A 16 0.32 -7.47 -13.75
N GLU A 17 1.16 -6.43 -13.80
CA GLU A 17 2.30 -6.38 -14.72
C GLU A 17 3.27 -7.57 -14.52
N GLY A 18 3.53 -7.94 -13.26
CA GLY A 18 4.34 -9.10 -12.92
C GLY A 18 3.74 -10.41 -13.40
N GLU A 19 2.42 -10.61 -13.24
CA GLU A 19 1.75 -11.82 -13.69
C GLU A 19 1.74 -11.96 -15.22
N ILE A 20 1.48 -10.87 -15.95
CA ILE A 20 1.58 -10.84 -17.42
C ILE A 20 3.00 -11.21 -17.85
N LYS A 21 4.01 -10.55 -17.27
CA LYS A 21 5.42 -10.77 -17.61
C LYS A 21 5.84 -12.23 -17.37
N ASN A 22 5.33 -12.83 -16.30
CA ASN A 22 5.66 -14.20 -15.92
C ASN A 22 4.75 -15.26 -16.55
N LYS A 23 3.77 -14.87 -17.37
CA LYS A 23 2.80 -15.78 -18.02
C LYS A 23 2.12 -16.73 -17.03
N VAL A 24 1.68 -16.18 -15.90
CA VAL A 24 1.03 -16.96 -14.85
C VAL A 24 -0.19 -17.69 -15.44
N PRO A 25 -0.36 -19.01 -15.21
CA PRO A 25 -1.50 -19.75 -15.74
C PRO A 25 -2.84 -19.26 -15.19
N GLY A 26 -3.86 -19.17 -16.05
CA GLY A 26 -5.20 -18.75 -15.68
C GLY A 26 -5.68 -17.52 -16.47
N PRO A 27 -6.89 -17.02 -16.18
CA PRO A 27 -7.36 -15.77 -16.76
C PRO A 27 -6.52 -14.60 -16.26
N GLU A 28 -6.26 -13.68 -17.17
CA GLU A 28 -5.52 -12.46 -16.87
C GLU A 28 -6.31 -11.57 -15.89
N LEU A 29 -5.60 -10.97 -14.91
CA LEU A 29 -6.21 -10.02 -13.97
C LEU A 29 -6.86 -8.83 -14.69
N ASN A 30 -7.99 -8.35 -14.17
CA ASN A 30 -8.66 -7.17 -14.72
C ASN A 30 -7.74 -5.93 -14.72
N SER A 31 -7.93 -5.05 -15.71
CA SER A 31 -7.23 -3.76 -15.75
C SER A 31 -7.42 -2.97 -14.45
N PRO A 32 -6.36 -2.32 -13.93
CA PRO A 32 -6.46 -1.54 -12.70
C PRO A 32 -7.43 -0.37 -12.85
N THR A 33 -8.20 -0.11 -11.79
CA THR A 33 -9.15 1.01 -11.71
C THR A 33 -8.91 1.83 -10.46
N SER A 34 -9.50 3.02 -10.40
CA SER A 34 -9.41 3.90 -9.24
C SER A 34 -9.94 3.24 -7.98
N SER A 35 -9.09 3.15 -6.98
CA SER A 35 -9.32 2.53 -5.69
C SER A 35 -9.55 3.58 -4.62
N SER A 36 -10.54 3.36 -3.74
CA SER A 36 -10.89 4.28 -2.66
C SER A 36 -10.30 3.90 -1.30
N HIS A 37 -9.58 2.78 -1.20
CA HIS A 37 -8.98 2.27 0.05
C HIS A 37 -7.57 2.78 0.33
N LEU A 38 -7.06 3.73 -0.46
CA LEU A 38 -5.68 4.22 -0.35
C LEU A 38 -5.56 5.41 0.59
N TRP A 39 -4.46 5.42 1.35
CA TRP A 39 -4.09 6.51 2.26
C TRP A 39 -2.64 6.89 2.02
N LYS A 40 -2.36 8.19 1.89
CA LYS A 40 -1.02 8.72 1.62
C LYS A 40 -0.64 9.81 2.60
N GLY A 41 0.63 9.88 2.94
CA GLY A 41 1.18 11.02 3.67
C GLY A 41 2.68 11.12 3.44
N PRO A 42 3.26 12.28 3.77
CA PRO A 42 4.69 12.48 3.65
C PRO A 42 5.43 11.62 4.67
N LEU A 43 6.59 11.12 4.29
CA LEU A 43 7.57 10.63 5.25
C LEU A 43 8.26 11.83 5.93
N PRO A 44 8.72 11.69 7.19
CA PRO A 44 9.54 12.71 7.83
C PRO A 44 10.79 13.01 7.00
N ALA A 45 11.11 14.29 6.77
CA ALA A 45 12.23 14.69 5.90
C ALA A 45 13.60 14.25 6.44
N ASN A 46 13.74 14.18 7.77
CA ASN A 46 15.00 13.86 8.46
C ASN A 46 14.98 12.42 9.01
N LEU A 47 14.45 11.47 8.25
CA LEU A 47 14.46 10.07 8.64
C LEU A 47 15.91 9.53 8.54
N PRO A 48 16.54 9.06 9.62
CA PRO A 48 17.91 8.56 9.55
C PRO A 48 17.98 7.31 8.66
N LYS A 49 19.13 7.05 8.06
CA LYS A 49 19.34 5.82 7.28
C LYS A 49 19.14 4.57 8.15
N GLY A 50 18.64 3.50 7.56
CA GLY A 50 18.44 2.22 8.24
C GLY A 50 16.99 1.72 8.23
N ALA A 51 16.71 0.80 9.15
CA ALA A 51 15.42 0.13 9.23
C ALA A 51 14.43 0.90 10.12
N HIS A 52 13.24 1.16 9.58
CA HIS A 52 12.13 1.83 10.25
C HIS A 52 10.91 0.93 10.24
N THR A 53 10.15 0.92 11.33
CA THR A 53 8.87 0.19 11.36
C THR A 53 7.73 1.17 11.13
N LEU A 54 6.97 0.97 10.05
CA LEU A 54 5.70 1.62 9.84
C LEU A 54 4.63 0.87 10.65
N HIS A 55 3.97 1.60 11.56
CA HIS A 55 2.80 1.12 12.30
C HIS A 55 1.56 1.80 11.73
N ALA A 56 0.66 1.02 11.13
CA ALA A 56 -0.65 1.49 10.73
C ALA A 56 -1.66 1.06 11.79
N VAL A 57 -2.39 2.02 12.36
CA VAL A 57 -3.47 1.78 13.33
C VAL A 57 -4.72 2.48 12.81
N THR A 58 -5.84 1.77 12.81
CA THR A 58 -7.14 2.31 12.41
C THR A 58 -8.22 1.85 13.39
N ARG A 59 -9.33 2.59 13.43
CA ARG A 59 -10.53 2.22 14.17
C ARG A 59 -11.70 2.13 13.21
N ASP A 60 -12.50 1.08 13.33
CA ASP A 60 -13.73 0.96 12.56
C ASP A 60 -14.88 1.79 13.19
N ILE A 61 -16.04 1.74 12.53
CA ILE A 61 -17.25 2.46 12.98
C ILE A 61 -17.80 1.99 14.34
N TYR A 62 -17.38 0.81 14.83
CA TYR A 62 -17.77 0.26 16.12
C TYR A 62 -16.71 0.51 17.21
N GLY A 63 -15.65 1.27 16.88
CA GLY A 63 -14.55 1.59 17.80
C GLY A 63 -13.52 0.46 17.96
N ARG A 64 -13.59 -0.62 17.17
CA ARG A 64 -12.61 -1.71 17.21
C ARG A 64 -11.31 -1.26 16.55
N GLU A 65 -10.20 -1.49 17.21
CA GLU A 65 -8.87 -1.13 16.73
C GLU A 65 -8.24 -2.27 15.93
N PHE A 66 -7.67 -1.92 14.78
CA PHE A 66 -6.90 -2.83 13.93
C PHE A 66 -5.51 -2.25 13.72
N SER A 67 -4.49 -3.10 13.78
CA SER A 67 -3.11 -2.68 13.57
C SER A 67 -2.36 -3.59 12.58
N ALA A 68 -1.45 -2.99 11.83
CA ALA A 68 -0.53 -3.68 10.94
C ALA A 68 0.87 -3.05 11.05
N LYS A 69 1.91 -3.84 10.83
CA LYS A 69 3.30 -3.40 10.88
C LYS A 69 4.05 -3.81 9.62
N ARG A 70 4.93 -2.93 9.13
CA ARG A 70 5.85 -3.23 8.02
C ARG A 70 7.20 -2.57 8.26
N VAL A 71 8.28 -3.33 8.06
CA VAL A 71 9.63 -2.78 8.08
C VAL A 71 9.95 -2.17 6.72
N LEU A 72 10.43 -0.93 6.73
CA LEU A 72 10.95 -0.19 5.59
C LEU A 72 12.44 0.03 5.83
N ARG A 73 13.27 -0.13 4.79
CA ARG A 73 14.71 0.14 4.87
C ARG A 73 15.01 1.31 3.96
N GLY A 74 15.52 2.41 4.53
CA GLY A 74 15.97 3.58 3.79
C GLY A 74 17.48 3.56 3.62
N GLU A 75 17.95 3.84 2.40
CA GLU A 75 19.37 3.89 2.02
C GLU A 75 19.96 5.31 2.06
#